data_AF-C1MW74-F1
#
_entry.id   AF-C1MW74-F1
#
_cell.length_a   1.000
_cell.length_b   1.000
_cell.length_c   1.000
_cell.angle_alpha   90.00
_cell.angle_beta   90.00
_cell.angle_gamma   90.00
#
_symmetry.space_group_name_H-M   'P 1'
#
loop_
_entity.id
_entity.type
_entity.pdbx_description
1 polymer ?
#
loop_
_entity_poly.entity_id
_entity_poly.type
_entity_poly.pdbx_seq_one_letter_code
_entity_poly.pdbx_strand_id
1 'polypeptide(L)'
;MAMKRNRVRLTDDERRKFDDVGLDDINAMTDPATLHKLMQYMEEEGFPQTASVVKNRLIALGAKKPDAVVDSETEADAASFAEDLVRWTNDLKAADVADAAEPTFVRARDRDGDGVAPIRCIPTTTVNPTGADEAAKKRAKDDAEKSDDGEGRPVPEELSEAESMLFGASGLTPDDSEDMSVANTAVDVKRTLRAMEGATARERRWVATREKEKGNELFKAREYRSAIEAYGLSLALDPSSAATRCNRAAAYMKLKRWHD
;
A
#
# COMPACT_ATOMS: atom_id res chain seq x y z
N MET A 1 24.39 -23.89 -38.06
CA MET A 1 25.39 -23.14 -38.86
C MET A 1 25.94 -22.03 -38.00
N ALA A 2 27.23 -22.05 -37.68
CA ALA A 2 27.86 -20.96 -36.93
C ALA A 2 27.94 -19.74 -37.85
N MET A 3 27.09 -18.74 -37.61
CA MET A 3 27.17 -17.45 -38.27
C MET A 3 28.56 -16.86 -37.96
N LYS A 4 29.44 -16.83 -38.96
CA LYS A 4 30.70 -16.06 -38.89
C LYS A 4 30.31 -14.60 -38.72
N ARG A 5 30.29 -14.12 -37.48
CA ARG A 5 30.15 -12.69 -37.19
C ARG A 5 31.30 -11.98 -37.88
N ASN A 6 30.97 -10.92 -38.62
CA ASN A 6 31.93 -10.16 -39.40
C ASN A 6 32.87 -9.42 -38.42
N ARG A 7 34.05 -10.01 -38.15
CA ARG A 7 35.02 -9.47 -37.18
C ARG A 7 35.42 -8.06 -37.58
N VAL A 8 35.40 -7.12 -36.65
CA VAL A 8 35.83 -5.76 -36.96
C VAL A 8 37.29 -5.77 -37.37
N ARG A 9 37.58 -5.17 -38.53
CA ARG A 9 38.95 -4.94 -38.99
C ARG A 9 39.55 -3.76 -38.20
N LEU A 10 39.96 -4.02 -36.95
CA LEU A 10 40.83 -3.12 -36.19
C LEU A 10 42.28 -3.44 -36.50
N THR A 11 43.09 -2.41 -36.65
CA THR A 11 44.56 -2.51 -36.70
C THR A 11 45.10 -2.87 -35.32
N ASP A 12 46.30 -3.47 -35.25
CA ASP A 12 46.90 -3.91 -33.98
C ASP A 12 47.18 -2.73 -33.03
N ASP A 13 47.45 -1.54 -33.57
CA ASP A 13 47.61 -0.31 -32.79
C ASP A 13 46.29 0.22 -32.23
N GLU A 14 45.17 0.05 -32.94
CA GLU A 14 43.83 0.38 -32.44
C GLU A 14 43.40 -0.59 -31.32
N ARG A 15 43.76 -1.87 -31.42
CA ARG A 15 43.49 -2.86 -30.36
C ARG A 15 44.20 -2.52 -29.06
N ARG A 16 45.50 -2.25 -29.13
CA ARG A 16 46.29 -1.81 -27.96
C ARG A 16 45.70 -0.56 -27.30
N LYS A 17 45.26 0.40 -28.11
CA LYS A 17 44.61 1.61 -27.60
C LYS A 17 43.28 1.32 -26.92
N PHE A 18 42.54 0.29 -27.35
CA PHE A 18 41.25 -0.09 -26.78
C PHE A 18 41.38 -0.99 -25.54
N ASP A 19 42.47 -1.74 -25.42
CA ASP A 19 42.81 -2.54 -24.22
C ASP A 19 43.04 -1.65 -22.99
N ASP A 20 43.63 -0.47 -23.18
CA ASP A 20 44.00 0.46 -22.09
C ASP A 20 42.90 1.49 -21.73
N VAL A 21 41.70 1.39 -22.32
CA VAL A 21 40.64 2.42 -22.18
C VAL A 21 39.92 2.31 -20.84
N GLY A 22 39.97 3.39 -20.05
CA GLY A 22 39.17 3.55 -18.83
C GLY A 22 37.80 4.19 -19.06
N LEU A 23 36.99 4.27 -17.99
CA LEU A 23 35.68 4.93 -18.01
C LEU A 23 35.78 6.43 -18.37
N ASP A 24 36.81 7.10 -17.88
CA ASP A 24 37.05 8.52 -18.14
C ASP A 24 37.40 8.77 -19.61
N ASP A 25 38.16 7.86 -20.22
CA ASP A 25 38.51 7.92 -21.64
C ASP A 25 37.28 7.71 -22.52
N ILE A 26 36.39 6.77 -22.17
CA ILE A 26 35.11 6.56 -22.87
C ILE A 26 34.26 7.83 -22.82
N ASN A 27 34.23 8.52 -21.68
CA ASN A 27 33.49 9.76 -21.53
C ASN A 27 34.15 10.93 -22.28
N ALA A 28 35.48 10.93 -22.43
CA ALA A 28 36.21 11.93 -23.22
C ALA A 28 36.04 11.73 -24.75
N MET A 29 35.79 10.49 -25.20
CA MET A 29 35.51 10.21 -26.61
C MET A 29 34.23 10.93 -27.06
N THR A 30 34.36 11.68 -28.15
CA THR A 30 33.29 12.49 -28.75
C THR A 30 32.93 12.01 -30.16
N ASP A 31 33.83 11.26 -30.82
CA ASP A 31 33.57 10.72 -32.16
C ASP A 31 32.70 9.45 -32.08
N PRO A 32 31.50 9.44 -32.69
CA PRO A 32 30.61 8.29 -32.65
C PRO A 32 31.17 7.07 -33.42
N ALA A 33 31.99 7.28 -34.45
CA ALA A 33 32.53 6.18 -35.26
C ALA A 33 33.56 5.35 -34.48
N THR A 34 34.42 6.00 -33.70
CA THR A 34 35.36 5.33 -32.78
C THR A 34 34.63 4.62 -31.64
N LEU A 35 33.59 5.24 -31.05
CA LEU A 35 32.75 4.58 -30.03
C LEU A 35 32.04 3.34 -30.57
N HIS A 36 31.55 3.34 -31.82
CA HIS A 36 30.97 2.14 -32.44
C HIS A 36 31.99 1.01 -32.61
N LYS A 37 33.23 1.33 -33.05
CA LYS A 37 34.31 0.35 -33.16
C LYS A 37 34.70 -0.22 -31.79
N LEU A 38 34.78 0.62 -30.76
CA LEU A 38 35.09 0.23 -29.39
C LEU A 38 33.98 -0.65 -28.80
N MET A 39 32.70 -0.30 -29.00
CA MET A 39 31.56 -1.09 -28.57
C MET A 39 31.63 -2.52 -29.12
N GLN A 40 31.86 -2.64 -30.43
CA GLN A 40 31.91 -3.93 -31.09
C GLN A 40 33.15 -4.75 -30.67
N TYR A 41 34.29 -4.09 -30.43
CA TYR A 41 35.47 -4.74 -29.87
C TYR A 41 35.22 -5.28 -28.46
N MET A 42 34.61 -4.49 -27.57
CA MET A 42 34.30 -4.91 -26.19
C MET A 42 33.26 -6.03 -26.14
N GLU A 43 32.29 -6.07 -27.06
CA GLU A 43 31.35 -7.20 -27.20
C GLU A 43 32.02 -8.48 -27.72
N GLU A 44 33.02 -8.35 -28.61
CA GLU A 44 33.77 -9.47 -29.15
C GLU A 44 34.73 -10.09 -28.12
N GLU A 45 35.41 -9.27 -27.33
CA GLU A 45 36.32 -9.72 -26.26
C GLU A 45 35.55 -10.17 -24.99
N GLY A 46 34.22 -10.04 -24.97
CA GLY A 46 33.38 -10.58 -23.90
C GLY A 46 33.24 -9.68 -22.67
N PHE A 47 33.36 -8.37 -22.85
CA PHE A 47 33.16 -7.36 -21.81
C PHE A 47 31.81 -6.63 -22.00
N PRO A 48 30.66 -7.26 -21.64
CA PRO A 48 29.34 -6.69 -21.89
C PRO A 48 29.06 -5.41 -21.08
N GLN A 49 29.70 -5.25 -19.92
CA GLN A 49 29.52 -4.08 -19.06
C GLN A 49 30.15 -2.81 -19.66
N THR A 50 31.39 -2.89 -20.15
CA THR A 50 32.06 -1.77 -20.82
C THR A 50 31.37 -1.43 -22.15
N ALA A 51 30.93 -2.44 -22.90
CA ALA A 51 30.12 -2.23 -24.11
C ALA A 51 28.81 -1.46 -23.81
N SER A 52 28.14 -1.75 -22.69
CA SER A 52 26.95 -1.01 -22.27
C SER A 52 27.25 0.46 -21.92
N VAL A 53 28.40 0.74 -21.32
CA VAL A 53 28.83 2.11 -21.02
C VAL A 53 29.09 2.89 -22.31
N VAL A 54 29.78 2.27 -23.27
CA VAL A 54 30.02 2.86 -24.60
C VAL A 54 28.70 3.11 -25.34
N LYS A 55 27.74 2.18 -25.26
CA LYS A 55 26.37 2.38 -25.80
C LYS A 55 25.68 3.58 -25.19
N ASN A 56 25.73 3.73 -23.86
CA ASN A 56 25.12 4.87 -23.17
C ASN A 56 25.79 6.19 -23.57
N ARG A 57 27.11 6.19 -23.74
CA ARG A 57 27.85 7.37 -24.22
C ARG A 57 27.45 7.73 -25.65
N LEU A 58 27.31 6.75 -26.52
CA LEU A 58 26.87 6.93 -27.90
C LEU A 58 25.44 7.52 -27.97
N ILE A 59 24.53 7.04 -27.11
CA ILE A 59 23.17 7.59 -26.94
C ILE A 59 23.24 9.05 -26.45
N ALA A 60 24.12 9.36 -25.49
CA ALA A 60 24.31 10.72 -24.97
C ALA A 60 24.84 11.70 -26.03
N LEU A 61 25.59 11.21 -27.02
CA LEU A 61 26.08 12.00 -28.16
C LEU A 61 25.03 12.14 -29.29
N GLY A 62 23.81 11.67 -29.07
CA GLY A 62 22.70 11.85 -30.00
C GLY A 62 22.63 10.79 -31.10
N ALA A 63 23.37 9.69 -30.98
CA ALA A 63 23.06 8.52 -31.80
C ALA A 63 21.70 7.99 -31.35
N LYS A 64 20.69 8.15 -32.22
CA LYS A 64 19.38 7.54 -32.05
C LYS A 64 19.63 6.07 -31.73
N LYS A 65 19.06 5.59 -30.60
CA LYS A 65 19.04 4.17 -30.22
C LYS A 65 18.90 3.37 -31.52
N PRO A 66 19.85 2.51 -31.91
CA PRO A 66 19.63 1.68 -33.09
C PRO A 66 18.30 1.01 -32.81
N ASP A 67 17.31 1.28 -33.65
CA ASP A 67 15.95 0.78 -33.46
C ASP A 67 16.14 -0.68 -33.10
N ALA A 68 15.82 -1.00 -31.84
CA ALA A 68 15.80 -2.39 -31.44
C ALA A 68 14.94 -3.02 -32.52
N VAL A 69 15.46 -4.02 -33.22
CA VAL A 69 14.66 -4.78 -34.16
C VAL A 69 13.57 -5.41 -33.29
N VAL A 70 12.51 -4.64 -33.11
CA VAL A 70 11.24 -5.06 -32.56
C VAL A 70 10.72 -5.91 -33.68
N ASP A 71 10.88 -7.22 -33.52
CA ASP A 71 10.21 -8.19 -34.37
C ASP A 71 8.76 -7.72 -34.50
N SER A 72 8.19 -7.74 -35.71
CA SER A 72 6.84 -7.23 -36.00
C SER A 72 5.75 -7.84 -35.12
N GLU A 73 6.05 -8.96 -34.47
CA GLU A 73 5.24 -9.60 -33.44
C GLU A 73 5.10 -8.71 -32.19
N THR A 74 6.15 -8.02 -31.77
CA THR A 74 6.13 -7.12 -30.61
C THR A 74 5.36 -5.81 -30.86
N GLU A 75 5.27 -5.35 -32.11
CA GLU A 75 4.41 -4.21 -32.48
C GLU A 75 2.94 -4.60 -32.50
N ALA A 76 2.62 -5.81 -32.99
CA ALA A 76 1.26 -6.36 -32.93
C ALA A 76 0.81 -6.61 -31.48
N ASP A 77 1.70 -7.13 -30.63
CA ASP A 77 1.44 -7.33 -29.21
C ASP A 77 1.26 -5.98 -28.49
N ALA A 78 2.07 -4.96 -28.80
CA ALA A 78 1.91 -3.62 -28.26
C ALA A 78 0.59 -2.96 -28.69
N ALA A 79 0.16 -3.18 -29.93
CA ALA A 79 -1.13 -2.70 -30.44
C ALA A 79 -2.30 -3.41 -29.74
N SER A 80 -2.25 -4.73 -29.59
CA SER A 80 -3.30 -5.48 -28.88
C SER A 80 -3.39 -5.08 -27.40
N PHE A 81 -2.24 -4.81 -26.75
CA PHE A 81 -2.20 -4.29 -25.38
C PHE A 81 -2.84 -2.89 -25.29
N ALA A 82 -2.58 -2.01 -26.27
CA ALA A 82 -3.19 -0.70 -26.32
C ALA A 82 -4.71 -0.79 -26.52
N GLU A 83 -5.18 -1.70 -27.38
CA GLU A 83 -6.61 -1.98 -27.55
C GLU A 83 -7.26 -2.52 -26.28
N ASP A 84 -6.61 -3.45 -25.58
CA ASP A 84 -7.10 -3.99 -24.31
C ASP A 84 -7.14 -2.91 -23.21
N LEU A 85 -6.19 -1.97 -23.19
CA LEU A 85 -6.19 -0.83 -22.28
C LEU A 85 -7.36 0.12 -22.57
N VAL A 86 -7.65 0.37 -23.86
CA VAL A 86 -8.80 1.17 -24.28
C VAL A 86 -10.11 0.47 -23.93
N ARG A 87 -10.19 -0.85 -24.09
CA ARG A 87 -11.35 -1.65 -23.67
C ARG A 87 -11.56 -1.54 -22.16
N TRP A 88 -10.53 -1.80 -21.37
CA TRP A 88 -10.60 -1.73 -19.91
C TRP A 88 -10.99 -0.33 -19.40
N THR A 89 -10.43 0.73 -19.99
CA THR A 89 -10.80 2.10 -19.61
C THR A 89 -12.23 2.46 -19.98
N ASN A 90 -12.76 1.95 -21.09
CA ASN A 90 -14.17 2.12 -21.45
C ASN A 90 -15.08 1.32 -20.52
N ASP A 91 -14.70 0.10 -20.13
CA ASP A 91 -15.44 -0.71 -19.14
C ASP A 91 -15.51 -0.01 -17.77
N LEU A 92 -14.41 0.62 -17.34
CA LEU A 92 -14.41 1.45 -16.13
C LEU A 92 -15.33 2.66 -16.26
N LYS A 93 -15.27 3.39 -17.37
CA LYS A 93 -16.18 4.52 -17.60
C LYS A 93 -17.63 4.08 -17.66
N ALA A 94 -17.92 2.91 -18.24
CA ALA A 94 -19.26 2.34 -18.27
C ALA A 94 -19.73 1.94 -16.87
N ALA A 95 -18.85 1.38 -16.04
CA ALA A 95 -19.13 1.10 -14.63
C ALA A 95 -19.33 2.38 -13.82
N ASP A 96 -18.53 3.42 -14.04
CA ASP A 96 -18.66 4.73 -13.39
C ASP A 96 -19.93 5.45 -13.83
N VAL A 97 -20.33 5.35 -15.10
CA VAL A 97 -21.60 5.91 -15.60
C VAL A 97 -22.80 5.12 -15.06
N ALA A 98 -22.68 3.79 -14.93
CA ALA A 98 -23.69 2.98 -14.26
C ALA A 98 -23.82 3.38 -12.78
N ASP A 99 -22.69 3.62 -12.09
CA ASP A 99 -22.67 4.06 -10.70
C ASP A 99 -23.07 5.55 -10.54
N ALA A 100 -22.93 6.39 -11.58
CA ALA A 100 -23.34 7.81 -11.58
C ALA A 100 -24.81 8.03 -12.01
N ALA A 101 -25.40 7.09 -12.76
CA ALA A 101 -26.84 7.04 -13.01
C ALA A 101 -27.61 6.58 -11.76
N GLU A 102 -26.92 5.94 -10.81
CA GLU A 102 -27.39 5.75 -9.44
C GLU A 102 -27.12 7.04 -8.67
N PRO A 103 -28.13 7.67 -8.04
CA PRO A 103 -27.91 8.91 -7.31
C PRO A 103 -26.98 8.64 -6.12
N THR A 104 -25.70 9.01 -6.26
CA THR A 104 -24.75 9.20 -5.16
C THR A 104 -25.15 10.40 -4.31
N PHE A 105 -26.31 10.31 -3.70
CA PHE A 105 -26.74 11.13 -2.60
C PHE A 105 -27.92 10.38 -2.01
N VAL A 106 -27.76 9.83 -0.79
CA VAL A 106 -28.94 9.60 0.05
C VAL A 106 -29.62 10.97 0.11
N ARG A 107 -30.70 11.11 -0.67
CA ARG A 107 -31.49 12.33 -0.72
C ARG A 107 -31.78 12.68 0.73
N ALA A 108 -31.15 13.73 1.22
CA ALA A 108 -31.54 14.36 2.47
C ALA A 108 -33.02 14.64 2.29
N ARG A 109 -33.84 13.77 2.88
CA ARG A 109 -35.28 13.96 2.94
C ARG A 109 -35.41 15.24 3.73
N ASP A 110 -35.96 16.27 3.09
CA ASP A 110 -36.28 17.54 3.72
C ASP A 110 -36.92 17.22 5.08
N ARG A 111 -36.17 17.50 6.15
CA ARG A 111 -36.60 17.27 7.52
C ARG A 111 -36.70 18.62 8.16
N ASP A 112 -37.90 19.16 8.11
CA ASP A 112 -38.36 20.17 9.04
C ASP A 112 -38.13 19.65 10.48
N GLY A 113 -37.42 20.44 11.28
CA GLY A 113 -37.37 20.29 12.74
C GLY A 113 -36.21 19.48 13.31
N ASP A 114 -35.51 20.12 14.26
CA ASP A 114 -34.53 19.58 15.21
C ASP A 114 -33.07 19.47 14.73
N GLY A 115 -32.30 20.48 15.13
CA GLY A 115 -30.91 20.70 14.72
C GLY A 115 -29.91 19.76 15.36
N VAL A 116 -29.11 19.10 14.52
CA VAL A 116 -27.71 18.76 14.75
C VAL A 116 -27.00 18.85 13.39
N ALA A 117 -25.93 19.64 13.29
CA ALA A 117 -25.20 19.87 12.05
C ALA A 117 -24.34 18.64 11.63
N PRO A 118 -24.17 18.35 10.32
CA PRO A 118 -23.27 17.30 9.86
C PRO A 118 -21.79 17.69 10.08
N ILE A 119 -20.99 16.76 10.60
CA ILE A 119 -19.54 16.91 10.77
C ILE A 119 -18.88 17.11 9.40
N ARG A 120 -18.26 18.27 9.21
CA ARG A 120 -17.59 18.68 7.98
C ARG A 120 -16.19 18.04 7.92
N CYS A 121 -15.86 17.46 6.77
CA CYS A 121 -14.53 16.88 6.49
C CYS A 121 -13.40 17.89 6.75
N ILE A 122 -12.29 17.41 7.30
CA ILE A 122 -11.10 18.20 7.67
C ILE A 122 -10.36 18.63 6.38
N PRO A 123 -10.03 19.92 6.16
CA PRO A 123 -9.18 20.32 5.05
C PRO A 123 -7.68 20.11 5.38
N THR A 124 -6.94 19.64 4.39
CA THR A 124 -5.48 19.53 4.36
C THR A 124 -4.81 20.87 4.70
N THR A 125 -4.01 20.89 5.77
CA THR A 125 -3.21 22.08 6.11
C THR A 125 -1.85 21.99 5.41
N THR A 126 -1.68 22.84 4.39
CA THR A 126 -0.38 23.21 3.83
C THR A 126 0.33 24.12 4.83
N VAL A 127 1.51 23.73 5.30
CA VAL A 127 2.39 24.58 6.11
C VAL A 127 3.53 25.10 5.25
N ASN A 128 3.67 26.43 5.18
CA ASN A 128 4.91 27.10 4.80
C ASN A 128 5.37 28.00 5.96
N PRO A 129 6.68 28.12 6.20
CA PRO A 129 7.22 28.64 7.44
C PRO A 129 7.49 30.14 7.35
N THR A 130 7.12 30.92 8.37
CA THR A 130 7.75 32.22 8.62
C THR A 130 7.68 32.58 10.11
N GLY A 131 8.78 33.17 10.59
CA GLY A 131 8.74 34.21 11.61
C GLY A 131 9.00 33.73 13.03
N ALA A 132 10.20 34.01 13.50
CA ALA A 132 10.64 33.87 14.89
C ALA A 132 9.72 34.62 15.87
N ASP A 133 9.49 34.03 17.04
CA ASP A 133 9.33 34.82 18.26
C ASP A 133 10.05 34.17 19.44
N GLU A 134 10.88 34.98 20.07
CA GLU A 134 12.10 34.71 20.85
C GLU A 134 11.80 34.56 22.36
N ALA A 135 10.63 34.01 22.74
CA ALA A 135 10.16 34.09 24.14
C ALA A 135 10.10 32.74 24.89
N ALA A 136 10.27 31.59 24.24
CA ALA A 136 10.12 30.28 24.89
C ALA A 136 11.45 29.63 25.36
N LYS A 137 12.60 30.25 25.11
CA LYS A 137 13.94 29.66 25.36
C LYS A 137 14.63 30.14 26.64
N LYS A 138 13.87 30.39 27.72
CA LYS A 138 14.41 30.76 29.05
C LYS A 138 13.88 29.91 30.22
N ARG A 139 13.35 28.71 29.96
CA ARG A 139 12.89 27.78 31.02
C ARG A 139 13.50 26.37 30.93
N ALA A 140 14.61 26.20 30.22
CA ALA A 140 15.22 24.89 29.99
C ALA A 140 16.75 24.89 30.14
N LYS A 141 17.32 25.79 30.96
CA LYS A 141 18.77 25.86 31.14
C LYS A 141 19.19 26.35 32.53
N ASP A 142 18.59 25.82 33.57
CA ASP A 142 19.13 25.81 34.93
C ASP A 142 18.51 24.54 35.56
N ASP A 143 19.35 23.60 36.01
CA ASP A 143 19.05 22.29 36.66
C ASP A 143 19.76 21.08 36.01
N ALA A 144 20.73 21.33 35.12
CA ALA A 144 21.84 20.40 34.95
C ALA A 144 22.95 20.81 35.92
N GLU A 145 23.08 20.09 37.05
CA GLU A 145 24.34 19.67 37.68
C GLU A 145 24.12 19.17 39.12
N LYS A 146 23.97 17.85 39.31
CA LYS A 146 24.45 17.15 40.50
C LYS A 146 24.61 15.63 40.24
N SER A 147 25.89 15.22 40.13
CA SER A 147 26.54 13.94 40.55
C SER A 147 25.77 12.61 40.41
N ASP A 148 26.32 11.60 39.70
CA ASP A 148 27.09 10.47 40.30
C ASP A 148 26.11 9.44 40.92
N ASP A 149 25.94 8.19 40.49
CA ASP A 149 26.86 7.17 40.01
C ASP A 149 26.11 6.23 39.03
N GLY A 150 26.86 5.57 38.16
CA GLY A 150 26.32 4.43 37.41
C GLY A 150 26.19 3.21 38.31
N GLU A 151 24.96 2.77 38.58
CA GLU A 151 24.58 1.39 38.88
C GLU A 151 23.04 1.29 38.95
N GLY A 152 22.46 0.24 38.33
CA GLY A 152 21.02 -0.04 38.46
C GLY A 152 20.26 -0.23 37.15
N ARG A 153 20.77 -1.02 36.20
CA ARG A 153 19.87 -1.70 35.26
C ARG A 153 19.13 -2.74 36.10
N PRO A 154 17.79 -2.71 36.20
CA PRO A 154 17.06 -3.65 37.04
C PRO A 154 17.37 -5.07 36.58
N VAL A 155 17.83 -5.91 37.51
CA VAL A 155 18.08 -7.32 37.25
C VAL A 155 16.76 -7.99 36.83
N PRO A 156 16.80 -9.03 35.97
CA PRO A 156 15.59 -9.68 35.44
C PRO A 156 14.59 -10.15 36.51
N GLU A 157 15.06 -10.38 37.73
CA GLU A 157 14.26 -10.80 38.88
C GLU A 157 13.37 -9.65 39.41
N GLU A 158 13.89 -8.43 39.51
CA GLU A 158 13.14 -7.22 39.92
C GLU A 158 12.08 -6.83 38.88
N LEU A 159 12.36 -7.08 37.59
CA LEU A 159 11.36 -6.93 36.52
C LEU A 159 10.27 -8.00 36.64
N SER A 160 10.62 -9.24 36.99
CA SER A 160 9.64 -10.31 37.21
C SER A 160 8.76 -10.05 38.44
N GLU A 161 9.32 -9.47 39.49
CA GLU A 161 8.58 -9.08 40.69
C GLU A 161 7.64 -7.91 40.39
N ALA A 162 8.10 -6.88 39.66
CA ALA A 162 7.24 -5.80 39.19
C ALA A 162 6.13 -6.27 38.24
N GLU A 163 6.40 -7.23 37.35
CA GLU A 163 5.40 -7.87 36.49
C GLU A 163 4.41 -8.69 37.32
N SER A 164 4.86 -9.40 38.34
CA SER A 164 4.01 -10.17 39.25
C SER A 164 3.09 -9.27 40.09
N MET A 165 3.56 -8.09 40.49
CA MET A 165 2.77 -7.10 41.23
C MET A 165 1.74 -6.40 40.33
N LEU A 166 2.09 -6.10 39.08
CA LEU A 166 1.16 -5.55 38.10
C LEU A 166 0.05 -6.56 37.73
N PHE A 167 0.42 -7.83 37.58
CA PHE A 167 -0.53 -8.92 37.33
C PHE A 167 -1.40 -9.20 38.57
N GLY A 168 -0.82 -9.15 39.78
CA GLY A 168 -1.51 -9.39 41.05
C GLY A 168 -2.51 -8.29 41.43
N ALA A 169 -2.23 -7.03 41.09
CA ALA A 169 -3.14 -5.91 41.37
C ALA A 169 -4.37 -5.87 40.45
N SER A 170 -4.30 -6.55 39.30
CA SER A 170 -5.43 -6.60 38.36
C SER A 170 -6.42 -7.73 38.66
N GLY A 171 -6.13 -8.68 39.55
CA GLY A 171 -7.09 -9.74 39.92
C GLY A 171 -7.65 -10.54 38.75
N LEU A 172 -7.00 -10.49 37.58
CA LEU A 172 -7.44 -11.15 36.36
C LEU A 172 -6.81 -12.54 36.34
N THR A 173 -7.55 -13.51 36.86
CA THR A 173 -7.36 -14.89 36.44
C THR A 173 -7.40 -14.96 34.91
N PRO A 174 -6.62 -15.82 34.23
CA PRO A 174 -6.81 -16.13 32.82
C PRO A 174 -8.14 -16.89 32.60
N ASP A 175 -9.27 -16.24 32.85
CA ASP A 175 -10.54 -16.69 32.30
C ASP A 175 -10.68 -16.01 30.94
N ASP A 176 -10.44 -16.78 29.87
CA ASP A 176 -10.47 -16.39 28.46
C ASP A 176 -11.85 -15.87 27.96
N SER A 177 -12.74 -15.39 28.84
CA SER A 177 -14.10 -14.94 28.52
C SER A 177 -14.41 -13.47 28.80
N GLU A 178 -13.41 -12.61 28.93
CA GLU A 178 -13.67 -11.16 28.93
C GLU A 178 -13.98 -10.66 27.51
N ASP A 179 -15.25 -10.77 27.14
CA ASP A 179 -15.84 -10.06 26.00
C ASP A 179 -15.72 -8.56 26.25
N MET A 180 -14.87 -7.89 25.46
CA MET A 180 -14.58 -6.46 25.61
C MET A 180 -15.66 -5.57 24.97
N SER A 181 -16.84 -6.14 24.66
CA SER A 181 -17.91 -5.40 23.98
C SER A 181 -18.44 -4.25 24.83
N VAL A 182 -18.54 -3.08 24.22
CA VAL A 182 -19.12 -1.90 24.86
C VAL A 182 -20.64 -1.92 24.64
N ALA A 183 -21.42 -1.92 25.73
CA ALA A 183 -22.88 -2.07 25.69
C ALA A 183 -23.66 -1.00 24.88
N ASN A 184 -23.00 0.06 24.41
CA ASN A 184 -23.60 1.19 23.69
C ASN A 184 -23.18 1.31 22.22
N THR A 185 -22.37 0.38 21.68
CA THR A 185 -21.95 0.41 20.26
C THR A 185 -22.83 -0.44 19.36
N ALA A 186 -23.92 -0.99 19.91
CA ALA A 186 -24.86 -1.84 19.19
C ALA A 186 -25.37 -1.13 17.93
N VAL A 187 -25.15 -1.76 16.79
CA VAL A 187 -25.60 -1.21 15.50
C VAL A 187 -27.11 -1.37 15.46
N ASP A 188 -27.85 -0.30 15.21
CA ASP A 188 -29.29 -0.39 14.98
C ASP A 188 -29.56 -1.06 13.62
N VAL A 189 -29.51 -2.41 13.64
CA VAL A 189 -29.72 -3.30 12.49
C VAL A 189 -31.05 -2.99 11.80
N LYS A 190 -32.09 -2.62 12.56
CA LYS A 190 -33.41 -2.32 11.99
C LYS A 190 -33.39 -1.01 11.21
N ARG A 191 -32.71 0.01 11.72
CA ARG A 191 -32.55 1.30 11.03
C ARG A 191 -31.75 1.14 9.74
N THR A 192 -30.64 0.38 9.77
CA THR A 192 -29.81 0.18 8.57
C THR A 192 -30.53 -0.64 7.51
N LEU A 193 -31.27 -1.69 7.90
CA LEU A 193 -32.07 -2.47 6.94
C LEU A 193 -33.14 -1.60 6.27
N ARG A 194 -33.89 -0.79 7.04
CA ARG A 194 -34.88 0.15 6.46
C ARG A 194 -34.26 1.14 5.49
N ALA A 195 -33.04 1.63 5.78
CA ALA A 195 -32.33 2.53 4.85
C ALA A 195 -31.94 1.82 3.54
N MET A 196 -31.71 0.51 3.58
CA MET A 196 -31.27 -0.30 2.44
C MET A 196 -32.44 -1.02 1.71
N GLU A 197 -33.69 -0.88 2.17
CA GLU A 197 -34.86 -1.52 1.54
C GLU A 197 -35.08 -1.09 0.07
N GLY A 198 -34.68 0.14 -0.28
CA GLY A 198 -34.74 0.66 -1.65
C GLY A 198 -33.45 0.52 -2.45
N ALA A 199 -32.39 -0.05 -1.86
CA ALA A 199 -31.08 -0.16 -2.48
C ALA A 199 -31.00 -1.33 -3.46
N THR A 200 -30.19 -1.18 -4.51
CA THR A 200 -29.97 -2.23 -5.51
C THR A 200 -29.34 -3.47 -4.86
N ALA A 201 -29.47 -4.63 -5.52
CA ALA A 201 -28.84 -5.86 -5.01
C ALA A 201 -27.31 -5.73 -4.89
N ARG A 202 -26.69 -4.94 -5.77
CA ARG A 202 -25.25 -4.65 -5.74
C ARG A 202 -24.87 -3.80 -4.54
N GLU A 203 -25.60 -2.72 -4.28
CA GLU A 203 -25.41 -1.86 -3.11
C GLU A 203 -25.58 -2.63 -1.80
N ARG A 204 -26.63 -3.46 -1.70
CA ARG A 204 -26.85 -4.32 -0.53
C ARG A 204 -25.70 -5.29 -0.30
N ARG A 205 -25.17 -5.91 -1.35
CA ARG A 205 -23.98 -6.78 -1.26
C ARG A 205 -22.73 -6.02 -0.86
N TRP A 206 -22.54 -4.80 -1.37
CA TRP A 206 -21.41 -3.95 -0.99
C TRP A 206 -21.45 -3.60 0.49
N VAL A 207 -22.59 -3.12 0.99
CA VAL A 207 -22.77 -2.83 2.43
C VAL A 207 -22.65 -4.10 3.28
N ALA A 208 -23.19 -5.23 2.81
CA ALA A 208 -23.03 -6.52 3.50
C ALA A 208 -21.55 -6.90 3.65
N THR A 209 -20.74 -6.67 2.62
CA THR A 209 -19.29 -6.97 2.63
C THR A 209 -18.58 -6.07 3.63
N ARG A 210 -18.91 -4.77 3.65
CA ARG A 210 -18.37 -3.81 4.60
C ARG A 210 -18.70 -4.16 6.05
N GLU A 211 -19.93 -4.55 6.34
CA GLU A 211 -20.33 -4.91 7.71
C GLU A 211 -19.72 -6.26 8.14
N LYS A 212 -19.51 -7.19 7.21
CA LYS A 212 -18.73 -8.42 7.47
C LYS A 212 -17.28 -8.08 7.86
N GLU A 213 -16.63 -7.17 7.14
CA GLU A 213 -15.25 -6.75 7.45
C GLU A 213 -15.16 -6.08 8.82
N LYS A 214 -16.11 -5.20 9.14
CA LYS A 214 -16.26 -4.62 10.47
C LYS A 214 -16.45 -5.68 11.56
N GLY A 215 -17.26 -6.70 11.30
CA GLY A 215 -17.38 -7.86 12.20
C GLY A 215 -16.05 -8.60 12.42
N ASN A 216 -15.21 -8.72 11.38
CA ASN A 216 -13.89 -9.33 11.49
C ASN A 216 -12.94 -8.48 12.36
N GLU A 217 -13.02 -7.15 12.27
CA GLU A 217 -12.24 -6.24 13.11
C GLU A 217 -12.65 -6.37 14.59
N LEU A 218 -13.96 -6.35 14.86
CA LEU A 218 -14.51 -6.53 16.21
C LEU A 218 -14.14 -7.91 16.80
N PHE A 219 -14.16 -8.96 15.98
CA PHE A 219 -13.73 -10.29 16.41
C PHE A 219 -12.25 -10.33 16.80
N LYS A 220 -11.38 -9.61 16.07
CA LYS A 220 -9.96 -9.46 16.44
C LYS A 220 -9.78 -8.64 17.72
N ALA A 221 -10.65 -7.66 17.94
CA ALA A 221 -10.68 -6.85 19.17
C ALA A 221 -11.28 -7.59 20.39
N ARG A 222 -11.67 -8.86 20.25
CA ARG A 222 -12.35 -9.67 21.28
C ARG A 222 -13.70 -9.10 21.73
N GLU A 223 -14.32 -8.26 20.89
CA GLU A 223 -15.69 -7.79 21.07
C GLU A 223 -16.66 -8.73 20.34
N TYR A 224 -16.92 -9.88 20.95
CA TYR A 224 -17.65 -10.95 20.27
C TYR A 224 -19.14 -10.63 20.12
N ARG A 225 -19.77 -9.94 21.07
CA ARG A 225 -21.18 -9.54 20.97
C ARG A 225 -21.41 -8.54 19.84
N SER A 226 -20.62 -7.48 19.79
CA SER A 226 -20.65 -6.47 18.72
C SER A 226 -20.38 -7.12 17.35
N ALA A 227 -19.43 -8.07 17.28
CA ALA A 227 -19.14 -8.79 16.04
C ALA A 227 -20.34 -9.63 15.55
N ILE A 228 -21.06 -10.30 16.46
CA ILE A 228 -22.26 -11.08 16.12
C ILE A 228 -23.34 -10.19 15.50
N GLU A 229 -23.56 -9.00 16.05
CA GLU A 229 -24.53 -8.04 15.50
C GLU A 229 -24.15 -7.57 14.11
N ALA A 230 -22.87 -7.20 13.91
CA ALA A 230 -22.35 -6.81 12.60
C ALA A 230 -22.48 -7.93 11.56
N TYR A 231 -22.09 -9.17 11.90
CA TYR A 231 -22.31 -10.32 11.04
C TYR A 231 -23.81 -10.60 10.80
N GLY A 232 -24.66 -10.36 11.80
CA GLY A 232 -26.12 -10.47 11.67
C GLY A 232 -26.68 -9.50 10.64
N LEU A 233 -26.25 -8.23 10.68
CA LEU A 233 -26.63 -7.22 9.69
C LEU A 233 -26.13 -7.58 8.29
N SER A 234 -24.87 -8.04 8.18
CA SER A 234 -24.32 -8.53 6.91
C SER A 234 -25.16 -9.65 6.30
N LEU A 235 -25.58 -10.64 7.12
CA LEU A 235 -26.42 -11.76 6.67
C LEU A 235 -27.86 -11.35 6.33
N ALA A 236 -28.38 -10.32 6.97
CA ALA A 236 -29.71 -9.79 6.65
C ALA A 236 -29.71 -9.06 5.29
N LEU A 237 -28.58 -8.46 4.90
CA LEU A 237 -28.40 -7.82 3.59
C LEU A 237 -28.03 -8.82 2.49
N ASP A 238 -27.10 -9.75 2.77
CA ASP A 238 -26.69 -10.82 1.87
C ASP A 238 -26.76 -12.20 2.58
N PRO A 239 -27.90 -12.90 2.46
CA PRO A 239 -28.03 -14.24 3.03
C PRO A 239 -27.26 -15.30 2.23
N SER A 240 -26.61 -14.99 1.10
CA SER A 240 -25.88 -15.99 0.32
C SER A 240 -24.52 -16.35 0.94
N SER A 241 -23.93 -15.46 1.73
CA SER A 241 -22.58 -15.65 2.28
C SER A 241 -22.51 -16.77 3.34
N ALA A 242 -21.91 -17.89 2.98
CA ALA A 242 -21.59 -18.97 3.92
C ALA A 242 -20.48 -18.56 4.90
N ALA A 243 -19.46 -17.83 4.42
CA ALA A 243 -18.33 -17.39 5.24
C ALA A 243 -18.77 -16.53 6.43
N THR A 244 -19.71 -15.60 6.21
CA THR A 244 -20.23 -14.75 7.28
C THR A 244 -20.96 -15.56 8.36
N ARG A 245 -21.66 -16.64 7.99
CA ARG A 245 -22.30 -17.56 8.96
C ARG A 245 -21.28 -18.28 9.82
N CYS A 246 -20.22 -18.81 9.20
CA CYS A 246 -19.16 -19.51 9.92
C CYS A 246 -18.44 -18.57 10.90
N ASN A 247 -18.13 -17.33 10.48
CA ASN A 247 -17.50 -16.34 11.35
C ASN A 247 -18.40 -15.94 12.53
N ARG A 248 -19.72 -15.80 12.29
CA ARG A 248 -20.69 -15.56 13.36
C ARG A 248 -20.75 -16.73 14.35
N ALA A 249 -20.76 -17.97 13.85
CA ALA A 249 -20.71 -19.16 14.70
C ALA A 249 -19.43 -19.21 15.54
N ALA A 250 -18.27 -18.85 14.96
CA ALA A 250 -17.02 -18.75 15.70
C ALA A 250 -17.09 -17.71 16.84
N ALA A 251 -17.78 -16.59 16.63
CA ALA A 251 -18.03 -15.59 17.69
C ALA A 251 -18.93 -16.14 18.81
N TYR A 252 -19.98 -16.91 18.47
CA TYR A 252 -20.80 -17.60 19.48
C TYR A 252 -20.02 -18.64 20.27
N MET A 253 -19.14 -19.42 19.61
CA MET A 253 -18.25 -20.38 20.28
C MET A 253 -17.32 -19.68 21.28
N LYS A 254 -16.80 -18.50 20.95
CA LYS A 254 -15.97 -17.69 21.86
C LYS A 254 -16.75 -17.18 23.08
N LEU A 255 -18.04 -16.88 22.91
CA LEU A 255 -18.95 -16.54 24.01
C LEU A 255 -19.49 -17.76 24.77
N LYS A 256 -19.01 -18.97 24.48
CA LYS A 256 -19.51 -20.23 25.07
C LYS A 256 -21.04 -20.41 24.90
N ARG A 257 -21.62 -19.82 23.84
CA ARG A 257 -23.04 -19.93 23.47
C ARG A 257 -23.19 -20.97 22.36
N TRP A 258 -23.48 -22.22 22.72
CA TRP A 258 -23.51 -23.35 21.78
C TRP A 258 -24.88 -23.61 21.14
N HIS A 259 -25.94 -23.03 21.71
CA HIS A 259 -27.32 -23.27 21.29
C HIS A 259 -27.87 -22.21 20.32
N ASP A 260 -27.09 -21.17 20.01
CA ASP A 260 -27.46 -20.02 19.18
C ASP A 260 -26.75 -20.03 17.81
#